data_AF-A0A5C6AIP9-F1
#
_entry.id   AF-A0A5C6AIP9-F1
#
_cell.length_a   1.000
_cell.length_b   1.000
_cell.length_c   1.000
_cell.angle_alpha   90.00
_cell.angle_beta   90.00
_cell.angle_gamma   90.00
#
_symmetry.space_group_name_H-M   'P 1'
#
loop_
_entity.id
_entity.type
_entity.pdbx_description
1 polymer ?
#
loop_
_entity_poly.entity_id
_entity_poly.type
_entity_poly.pdbx_seq_one_letter_code
_entity_poly.pdbx_strand_id
1 'polypeptide(L)'
;MLAFETPIRNEIKMMKRISGLLAGGLFNVRLQGSGLLAITTHYDPVTLRVSPGHPVCTDPNATVAWSGSLEPTLRTDVSLKTFFGRGSGESIQMQFDGDGFVVIQPMEEVYVQAGA
;
A
#
# COMPACT_ATOMS: atom_id res chain seq x y z
N MET A 1 5.59 -10.27 3.90
CA MET A 1 7.05 -10.44 3.66
C MET A 1 7.42 -11.86 4.08
N LEU A 2 8.09 -12.63 3.22
CA LEU A 2 8.40 -14.04 3.50
C LEU A 2 9.81 -14.21 4.07
N ALA A 3 10.82 -13.68 3.37
CA ALA A 3 12.23 -13.77 3.78
C ALA A 3 13.08 -12.71 3.07
N PHE A 4 14.22 -12.32 3.66
CA PHE A 4 15.24 -11.48 3.03
C PHE A 4 16.63 -11.89 3.50
N GLU A 5 17.65 -11.66 2.67
CA GLU A 5 19.04 -11.97 3.03
C GLU A 5 19.57 -11.04 4.13
N THR A 6 20.48 -11.55 4.97
CA THR A 6 21.06 -10.83 6.13
C THR A 6 21.61 -9.43 5.82
N PRO A 7 22.21 -9.13 4.66
CA PRO A 7 22.68 -7.77 4.35
C PRO A 7 21.56 -6.74 4.18
N ILE A 8 20.30 -7.17 4.04
CA ILE A 8 19.13 -6.28 3.96
C ILE A 8 18.67 -5.89 5.36
N ARG A 9 18.64 -4.59 5.64
CA ARG A 9 18.08 -4.01 6.86
C ARG A 9 16.59 -3.72 6.66
N ASN A 10 15.80 -3.94 7.70
CA ASN A 10 14.38 -3.57 7.74
C ASN A 10 14.14 -2.47 8.79
N GLU A 11 13.24 -1.56 8.47
CA GLU A 11 12.80 -0.47 9.35
C GLU A 11 11.28 -0.33 9.24
N ILE A 12 10.56 -0.40 10.35
CA ILE A 12 9.10 -0.18 10.37
C ILE A 12 8.85 1.34 10.39
N LYS A 13 8.08 1.83 9.42
CA LYS A 13 7.69 3.23 9.32
C LYS A 13 6.18 3.37 9.44
N MET A 14 5.73 4.36 10.23
CA MET A 14 4.33 4.75 10.28
C MET A 14 4.09 5.81 9.20
N MET A 15 3.14 5.56 8.31
CA MET A 15 2.78 6.48 7.24
C MET A 15 1.80 7.56 7.71
N LYS A 16 0.76 7.18 8.46
CA LYS A 16 -0.20 8.13 9.06
C LYS A 16 -1.00 7.48 10.18
N ARG A 17 -1.34 8.28 11.20
CA ARG A 17 -2.44 7.98 12.12
C ARG A 17 -3.74 8.38 11.43
N ILE A 18 -4.45 7.41 10.86
CA ILE A 18 -5.78 7.67 10.30
C ILE A 18 -6.74 7.75 11.48
N SER A 19 -7.19 8.96 11.82
CA SER A 19 -8.21 9.22 12.83
C SER A 19 -9.53 8.59 12.39
N GLY A 20 -9.79 7.35 12.80
CA GLY A 20 -10.98 6.58 12.41
C GLY A 20 -10.70 5.09 12.18
N LEU A 21 -9.48 4.72 11.76
CA LEU A 21 -9.00 3.33 11.85
C LEU A 21 -8.61 3.09 13.31
N LEU A 22 -9.56 2.57 14.08
CA LEU A 22 -9.44 2.21 15.49
C LEU A 22 -8.05 1.62 15.79
N ALA A 23 -7.23 2.38 16.51
CA ALA A 23 -5.94 2.04 17.12
C ALA A 23 -4.78 1.50 16.23
N GLY A 24 -4.98 1.27 14.94
CA GLY A 24 -4.07 0.43 14.14
C GLY A 24 -2.96 1.12 13.34
N GLY A 25 -3.14 2.35 12.84
CA GLY A 25 -2.17 3.06 12.00
C GLY A 25 -1.84 2.39 10.64
N LEU A 26 -1.46 3.16 9.62
CA LEU A 26 -0.89 2.57 8.39
C LEU A 26 0.63 2.47 8.55
N PHE A 27 1.16 1.26 8.43
CA PHE A 27 2.58 0.97 8.58
C PHE A 27 3.14 0.32 7.32
N ASN A 28 4.41 0.57 7.05
CA ASN A 28 5.17 -0.12 6.02
C ASN A 28 6.55 -0.53 6.54
N VAL A 29 7.15 -1.54 5.91
CA VAL A 29 8.52 -1.96 6.20
C VAL A 29 9.42 -1.45 5.09
N ARG A 30 10.36 -0.56 5.42
CA ARG A 30 11.39 -0.08 4.50
C ARG A 30 12.57 -1.05 4.53
N LEU A 31 12.91 -1.60 3.36
CA LEU A 31 14.03 -2.52 3.18
C LEU A 31 15.20 -1.80 2.50
N GLN A 32 16.42 -1.93 3.03
CA GLN A 32 17.61 -1.23 2.54
C GLN A 32 18.83 -2.15 2.58
N GLY A 33 19.59 -2.21 1.49
CA GLY A 33 20.76 -3.08 1.36
C GLY A 33 20.81 -3.73 -0.01
N SER A 34 21.62 -4.77 -0.15
CA SER A 34 21.75 -5.53 -1.39
C SER A 34 21.63 -7.02 -1.08
N GLY A 35 20.80 -7.70 -1.86
CA GLY A 35 20.53 -9.12 -1.66
C GLY A 35 19.16 -9.50 -2.22
N LEU A 36 18.74 -10.72 -1.93
CA LEU A 36 17.44 -11.26 -2.34
C LEU A 36 16.37 -11.01 -1.29
N LEU A 37 15.17 -10.69 -1.77
CA LEU A 37 13.94 -10.50 -0.99
C LEU A 37 12.84 -11.35 -1.61
N ALA A 38 12.12 -12.10 -0.77
CA ALA A 38 10.94 -12.85 -1.13
C ALA A 38 9.69 -12.20 -0.49
N ILE A 39 8.71 -11.87 -1.33
CA ILE A 39 7.41 -11.33 -0.93
C ILE A 39 6.33 -12.28 -1.45
N THR A 40 5.32 -12.53 -0.63
CA THR A 40 4.14 -13.30 -0.99
C THR A 40 3.01 -12.35 -1.37
N THR A 41 2.21 -12.75 -2.35
CA THR A 41 1.02 -12.04 -2.79
C THR A 41 -0.16 -12.99 -2.85
N HIS A 42 -1.35 -12.45 -2.73
CA HIS A 42 -2.55 -13.16 -3.15
C HIS A 42 -2.61 -13.19 -4.67
N TYR A 43 -2.57 -14.40 -5.25
CA TYR A 43 -2.51 -14.62 -6.71
C TYR A 43 -1.32 -13.94 -7.39
N ASP A 44 -1.39 -13.82 -8.71
CA ASP A 44 -0.34 -13.25 -9.56
C ASP A 44 -0.28 -11.72 -9.40
N PRO A 45 0.86 -11.17 -8.94
CA PRO A 45 0.99 -9.73 -8.74
C PRO A 45 1.14 -8.96 -10.06
N VAL A 46 0.71 -7.70 -10.04
CA VAL A 46 0.87 -6.77 -11.17
C VAL A 46 1.85 -5.67 -10.78
N THR A 47 2.83 -5.40 -11.64
CA THR A 47 3.79 -4.30 -11.45
C THR A 47 3.42 -3.14 -12.36
N LEU A 48 3.23 -1.96 -11.77
CA LEU A 48 2.89 -0.72 -12.47
C LEU A 48 4.09 0.23 -12.44
N ARG A 49 4.46 0.77 -13.61
CA ARG A 49 5.51 1.80 -13.72
C ARG A 49 4.96 3.13 -13.20
N VAL A 50 5.73 3.78 -12.35
CA VAL A 50 5.53 5.19 -11.97
C VAL A 50 6.56 6.01 -12.73
N SER A 51 6.09 7.05 -13.42
CA SER A 51 6.95 7.96 -14.18
C SER A 51 6.63 9.40 -13.81
N PRO A 52 7.60 10.33 -13.87
CA PRO A 52 7.35 11.73 -13.55
C PRO A 52 6.18 12.31 -14.34
N GLY A 53 5.26 12.99 -13.64
CA GLY A 53 4.05 13.58 -14.22
C GLY A 53 2.92 12.59 -14.53
N HIS A 54 3.13 11.29 -14.30
CA HIS A 54 2.14 10.23 -14.52
C HIS A 54 2.00 9.40 -13.24
N PRO A 55 1.32 9.94 -12.20
CA PRO A 55 1.20 9.27 -10.91
C PRO A 55 0.32 8.02 -11.02
N VAL A 56 0.58 7.05 -10.15
CA VAL A 56 -0.22 5.83 -10.02
C VAL A 56 -0.96 5.88 -8.68
N CYS A 57 -2.25 5.56 -8.69
CA CYS A 57 -3.06 5.44 -7.47
C CYS A 57 -3.43 3.98 -7.21
N THR A 58 -3.33 3.52 -5.98
CA THR A 58 -3.68 2.15 -5.57
C THR A 58 -4.49 2.15 -4.27
N ASP A 59 -5.21 1.06 -4.01
CA ASP A 59 -5.80 0.79 -2.70
C ASP A 59 -4.70 0.37 -1.70
N PRO A 60 -4.64 0.94 -0.49
CA PRO A 60 -3.71 0.52 0.55
C PRO A 60 -3.72 -0.99 0.85
N ASN A 61 -4.89 -1.64 0.80
CA ASN A 61 -5.08 -3.07 1.09
C ASN A 61 -4.68 -4.00 -0.08
N ALA A 62 -4.49 -3.44 -1.27
CA ALA A 62 -4.02 -4.18 -2.45
C ALA A 62 -2.54 -3.90 -2.79
N THR A 63 -1.91 -2.94 -2.10
CA THR A 63 -0.53 -2.53 -2.35
C THR A 63 0.46 -3.42 -1.61
N VAL A 64 1.37 -4.07 -2.33
CA VAL A 64 2.30 -5.05 -1.77
C VAL A 64 3.69 -4.45 -1.52
N ALA A 65 4.21 -3.71 -2.49
CA ALA A 65 5.57 -3.15 -2.44
C ALA A 65 5.72 -1.99 -3.41
N TRP A 66 6.71 -1.13 -3.20
CA TRP A 66 7.05 -0.05 -4.12
C TRP A 66 8.53 0.28 -4.06
N SER A 67 9.03 0.99 -5.08
CA SER A 67 10.40 1.50 -5.12
C SER A 67 10.69 2.45 -3.96
N GLY A 68 11.82 2.28 -3.28
CA GLY A 68 12.21 3.11 -2.13
C GLY A 68 12.46 4.59 -2.44
N SER A 69 12.52 4.96 -3.72
CA SER A 69 12.56 6.35 -4.23
C SER A 69 11.20 7.05 -4.22
N LEU A 70 10.10 6.30 -4.10
CA LEU A 70 8.74 6.83 -4.10
C LEU A 70 8.28 7.10 -2.66
N GLU A 71 7.73 8.28 -2.43
CA GLU A 71 7.10 8.67 -1.17
C GLU A 71 5.59 8.80 -1.38
N PRO A 72 4.81 7.73 -1.15
CA PRO A 72 3.37 7.76 -1.41
C PRO A 72 2.64 8.73 -0.50
N THR A 73 1.68 9.45 -1.07
CA THR A 73 0.76 10.32 -0.34
C THR A 73 -0.60 9.63 -0.19
N LEU A 74 -1.21 9.76 1.00
CA LEU A 74 -2.56 9.25 1.23
C LEU A 74 -3.60 10.29 0.81
N ARG A 75 -4.47 9.93 -0.12
CA ARG A 75 -5.60 10.73 -0.57
C ARG A 75 -6.90 10.12 -0.07
N THR A 76 -7.77 10.98 0.46
CA THR A 76 -9.16 10.62 0.75
C THR A 76 -9.99 11.17 -0.40
N ASP A 77 -10.49 10.29 -1.27
CA ASP A 77 -11.49 10.71 -2.23
C ASP A 77 -12.84 10.75 -1.52
N VAL A 78 -13.19 11.94 -1.03
CA VAL A 78 -14.56 12.29 -0.61
C VAL A 78 -15.37 12.50 -1.88
N SER A 79 -15.59 11.43 -2.65
CA SER A 79 -16.45 11.53 -3.82
C SER A 79 -17.90 11.43 -3.35
N LEU A 80 -18.68 12.50 -3.58
CA LEU A 80 -20.14 12.56 -3.49
C LEU A 80 -20.85 11.61 -4.50
N LYS A 81 -20.23 10.48 -4.88
CA LYS A 81 -20.84 9.39 -5.65
C LYS A 81 -21.39 8.28 -4.72
N THR A 82 -21.59 8.61 -3.45
CA THR A 82 -22.12 7.77 -2.36
C THR A 82 -23.59 7.35 -2.54
N PHE A 83 -24.05 6.99 -3.74
CA PHE A 83 -25.43 6.52 -3.93
C PHE A 83 -25.58 5.22 -4.72
N PHE A 84 -24.49 4.50 -5.03
CA PHE A 84 -24.60 3.18 -5.65
C PHE A 84 -23.66 2.14 -5.00
N GLY A 85 -24.05 1.69 -3.80
CA GLY A 85 -23.75 0.34 -3.33
C GLY A 85 -22.43 0.10 -2.60
N ARG A 86 -22.56 -0.14 -1.28
CA ARG A 86 -21.63 -0.82 -0.35
C ARG A 86 -20.44 -0.01 0.18
N GLY A 87 -20.55 0.37 1.48
CA GLY A 87 -19.42 0.71 2.36
C GLY A 87 -19.08 2.21 2.43
N SER A 88 -19.35 2.82 3.59
CA SER A 88 -18.88 4.10 4.17
C SER A 88 -18.65 5.38 3.33
N GLY A 89 -18.59 5.37 2.00
CA GLY A 89 -18.42 6.57 1.17
C GLY A 89 -17.04 7.25 1.21
N GLU A 90 -16.09 6.73 2.00
CA GLU A 90 -14.72 7.24 2.10
C GLU A 90 -13.76 6.19 1.57
N SER A 91 -13.15 6.43 0.41
CA SER A 91 -12.06 5.59 -0.11
C SER A 91 -10.72 6.27 0.17
N ILE A 92 -9.81 5.55 0.81
CA ILE A 92 -8.43 5.99 1.03
C ILE A 92 -7.58 5.36 -0.08
N GLN A 93 -6.81 6.18 -0.78
CA GLN A 93 -5.92 5.74 -1.85
C GLN A 93 -4.47 6.16 -1.55
N MET A 94 -3.53 5.36 -2.01
CA MET A 94 -2.10 5.69 -2.04
C MET A 94 -1.76 6.24 -3.43
N GLN A 95 -1.28 7.48 -3.51
CA GLN A 95 -0.79 8.07 -4.75
C GLN A 95 0.74 8.09 -4.76
N PHE A 96 1.33 7.50 -5.80
CA PHE A 96 2.77 7.44 -6.04
C PHE A 96 3.15 8.41 -7.16
N ASP A 97 4.10 9.29 -6.89
CA ASP A 97 4.69 10.23 -7.84
C ASP A 97 6.22 10.12 -7.78
N GLY A 98 6.90 10.35 -8.90
CA GLY A 98 8.34 10.19 -9.07
C GLY A 98 8.69 9.15 -10.12
N ASP A 99 9.83 8.47 -9.93
CA ASP A 99 10.32 7.44 -10.84
C ASP A 99 10.59 6.13 -10.09
N GLY A 100 9.94 5.05 -10.56
CA GLY A 100 10.01 3.74 -9.92
C GLY A 100 8.84 2.84 -10.34
N PHE A 101 8.46 1.93 -9.45
CA PHE A 101 7.33 1.03 -9.65
C PHE A 101 6.56 0.77 -8.35
N VAL A 102 5.31 0.37 -8.50
CA VAL A 102 4.46 -0.18 -7.43
C VAL A 102 3.99 -1.58 -7.83
N VAL A 103 3.95 -2.50 -6.88
CA VAL A 103 3.45 -3.86 -7.04
C VAL A 103 2.13 -3.97 -6.28
N ILE A 104 1.09 -4.44 -6.97
CA ILE A 104 -0.22 -4.70 -6.40
C ILE A 104 -0.57 -6.18 -6.49
N GLN A 105 -1.46 -6.63 -5.62
CA GLN A 105 -2.08 -7.95 -5.70
C GLN A 105 -3.55 -7.81 -6.16
N PRO A 106 -4.08 -8.74 -6.96
CA PRO A 106 -5.48 -8.76 -7.39
C PRO A 106 -6.39 -9.31 -6.28
N MET A 107 -6.30 -8.71 -5.09
CA MET A 107 -7.16 -8.95 -3.93
C MET A 107 -7.09 -7.73 -3.01
N GLU A 108 -8.25 -7.24 -2.58
CA GLU A 108 -8.31 -6.34 -1.42
C GLU A 108 -8.34 -7.18 -0.15
N GLU A 109 -7.35 -6.98 0.74
CA GLU A 109 -7.40 -7.60 2.06
C GLU A 109 -8.58 -7.02 2.84
N VAL A 110 -9.68 -7.78 2.91
CA VAL A 110 -10.78 -7.50 3.82
C VAL A 110 -10.34 -8.01 5.19
N TYR A 111 -9.88 -7.12 6.06
CA TYR A 111 -9.76 -7.43 7.48
C TYR A 111 -11.16 -7.76 7.99
N VAL A 112 -11.47 -9.05 8.11
CA VAL A 112 -12.66 -9.52 8.83
C VAL A 112 -12.51 -8.94 10.23
N GLN A 113 -13.41 -8.02 10.62
CA GLN A 113 -13.56 -7.66 12.03
C GLN A 113 -13.67 -8.98 12.78
N ALA A 114 -12.68 -9.29 13.62
CA ALA A 114 -12.84 -10.34 14.61
C ALA A 114 -14.04 -9.92 15.45
N GLY A 115 -15.18 -10.56 15.19
CA GLY A 115 -16.44 -10.25 15.85
C GLY A 115 -16.42 -10.74 17.29
N ALA A 116 -17.20 -9.99 18.08
CA ALA A 116 -17.57 -10.15 19.50
C ALA A 116 -16.57 -9.60 20.53
#